data_AF-A0A761PI83-F1
#
_entry.id   AF-A0A761PI83-F1
#
_cell.length_a   1.000
_cell.length_b   1.000
_cell.length_c   1.000
_cell.angle_alpha   90.00
_cell.angle_beta   90.00
_cell.angle_gamma   90.00
#
_symmetry.space_group_name_H-M   'P 1'
#
loop_
_entity.id
_entity.type
_entity.pdbx_description
1 polymer ?
#
loop_
_entity_poly.entity_id
_entity_poly.type
_entity_poly.pdbx_seq_one_letter_code
_entity_poly.pdbx_strand_id
1 'polypeptide(L)'
;MATPNKNAKSQLTTVRVPHDVMESMEEVKQAGESNAGFIVTAMRGEITRRQLSEGGESNLISKLDAALLALAKIEKIGERAGTDIRAIVDIAHAELEARQRKKSKDNPDQ
;
A
#
# COMPACT_ATOMS: atom_id res chain seq x y z
N MET A 1 -39.00 -11.03 1.26
CA MET A 1 -39.48 -12.20 0.50
C MET A 1 -38.63 -12.38 -0.74
N ALA A 2 -38.27 -13.61 -1.09
CA ALA A 2 -37.67 -13.90 -2.39
C ALA A 2 -38.72 -13.68 -3.49
N THR A 3 -38.33 -13.01 -4.56
CA THR A 3 -39.13 -12.89 -5.79
C THR A 3 -38.36 -13.60 -6.90
N PRO A 4 -38.99 -13.95 -8.05
CA PRO A 4 -38.28 -14.53 -9.18
C PRO A 4 -37.04 -13.72 -9.60
N ASN A 5 -37.09 -12.40 -9.42
CA ASN A 5 -36.02 -11.48 -9.82
C ASN A 5 -35.08 -11.07 -8.68
N LYS A 6 -35.29 -11.53 -7.44
CA LYS A 6 -34.44 -11.15 -6.29
C LYS A 6 -34.42 -12.22 -5.22
N ASN A 7 -33.21 -12.69 -4.88
CA ASN A 7 -32.95 -13.60 -3.76
C ASN A 7 -31.85 -13.05 -2.85
N ALA A 8 -31.44 -13.82 -1.84
CA ALA A 8 -30.44 -13.41 -0.87
C ALA A 8 -29.04 -13.16 -1.46
N LYS A 9 -28.75 -13.69 -2.65
CA LYS A 9 -27.41 -13.64 -3.29
C LYS A 9 -27.36 -12.73 -4.53
N SER A 10 -28.49 -12.46 -5.17
CA SER A 10 -28.53 -11.83 -6.49
C SER A 10 -29.87 -11.17 -6.79
N GLN A 11 -29.84 -10.18 -7.68
CA GLN A 11 -31.01 -9.52 -8.24
C GLN A 11 -30.87 -9.47 -9.77
N LEU A 12 -31.91 -9.89 -10.49
CA LEU A 12 -32.00 -9.82 -11.94
C LEU A 12 -32.51 -8.43 -12.34
N THR A 13 -31.79 -7.79 -13.26
CA THR A 13 -32.16 -6.48 -13.82
C THR A 13 -32.10 -6.61 -15.35
N THR A 14 -33.16 -6.18 -16.04
CA THR A 14 -33.24 -6.23 -17.50
C THR A 14 -33.13 -4.82 -18.06
N VAL A 15 -32.14 -4.60 -18.93
CA VAL A 15 -31.91 -3.33 -19.64
C VAL A 15 -31.52 -3.63 -21.08
N ARG A 16 -31.88 -2.73 -22.01
CA ARG A 16 -31.38 -2.80 -23.39
C ARG A 16 -30.02 -2.10 -23.44
N VAL A 17 -29.01 -2.80 -23.94
CA VAL A 17 -27.67 -2.24 -24.18
C VAL A 17 -27.55 -1.95 -25.68
N PRO A 18 -27.14 -0.73 -26.09
CA PRO A 18 -26.87 -0.41 -27.49
C PRO A 18 -25.87 -1.36 -28.15
N HIS A 19 -26.02 -1.56 -29.47
CA HIS A 19 -25.18 -2.50 -30.22
C HIS A 19 -23.70 -2.12 -30.21
N ASP A 20 -23.40 -0.84 -30.42
CA ASP A 20 -22.05 -0.27 -30.36
C ASP A 20 -21.36 -0.53 -29.01
N VAL A 21 -22.12 -0.45 -27.91
CA VAL A 21 -21.61 -0.74 -26.56
C VAL A 21 -21.36 -2.24 -26.38
N MET A 22 -22.23 -3.09 -26.91
CA MET A 22 -22.05 -4.55 -26.87
C MET A 22 -20.83 -4.99 -27.70
N GLU A 23 -20.64 -4.40 -28.89
CA GLU A 23 -19.49 -4.65 -29.75
C GLU A 23 -18.19 -4.20 -29.05
N SER A 24 -18.17 -2.97 -28.51
CA SER A 24 -17.03 -2.45 -27.76
C SER A 24 -16.65 -3.33 -26.57
N MET A 25 -17.64 -3.91 -25.88
CA MET A 25 -17.38 -4.86 -24.78
C MET A 25 -16.67 -6.12 -25.28
N GLU A 26 -17.13 -6.71 -26.39
CA GLU A 26 -16.53 -7.93 -26.93
C GLU A 26 -15.09 -7.70 -27.43
N GLU A 27 -14.77 -6.50 -27.93
CA GLU A 27 -13.41 -6.14 -28.35
C GLU A 27 -12.40 -6.09 -27.19
N VAL A 28 -12.84 -5.70 -26.00
CA VAL A 28 -11.96 -5.51 -24.82
C VAL A 28 -12.04 -6.63 -23.79
N LYS A 29 -12.93 -7.60 -23.99
CA LYS A 29 -13.08 -8.76 -23.09
C LYS A 29 -11.83 -9.63 -23.09
N GLN A 30 -11.51 -10.15 -21.91
CA GLN A 30 -10.38 -11.07 -21.78
C GLN A 30 -10.76 -12.49 -22.26
N ALA A 31 -9.75 -13.27 -22.66
CA ALA A 31 -9.97 -14.65 -23.08
C ALA A 31 -10.60 -15.47 -21.94
N GLY A 32 -11.73 -16.11 -22.22
CA GLY A 32 -12.49 -16.89 -21.23
C GLY A 32 -13.41 -16.07 -20.31
N GLU A 33 -13.46 -14.75 -20.48
CA GLU A 33 -14.36 -13.89 -19.70
C GLU A 33 -15.81 -13.99 -20.20
N SER A 34 -16.75 -14.17 -19.26
CA SER A 34 -18.19 -14.15 -19.57
C SER A 34 -18.74 -12.73 -19.59
N ASN A 35 -19.79 -12.48 -20.37
CA ASN A 35 -20.46 -11.16 -20.43
C ASN A 35 -20.94 -10.73 -19.05
N ALA A 36 -21.47 -11.68 -18.26
CA ALA A 36 -21.87 -11.41 -16.88
C ALA A 36 -20.67 -11.02 -16.00
N GLY A 37 -19.54 -11.72 -16.14
CA GLY A 37 -18.29 -11.40 -15.43
C GLY A 37 -17.79 -10.00 -15.74
N PHE A 38 -17.77 -9.64 -17.03
CA PHE A 38 -17.39 -8.30 -17.48
C PHE A 38 -18.31 -7.23 -16.89
N ILE A 39 -19.64 -7.39 -17.03
CA ILE A 39 -20.64 -6.40 -16.57
C ILE A 39 -20.57 -6.23 -15.05
N VAL A 40 -20.49 -7.31 -14.28
CA VAL A 40 -20.38 -7.24 -12.81
C VAL A 40 -19.09 -6.52 -12.39
N THR A 41 -17.98 -6.79 -13.08
CA THR A 41 -16.69 -6.14 -12.80
C THR A 41 -16.76 -4.64 -13.12
N ALA A 42 -17.31 -4.27 -14.28
CA ALA A 42 -17.52 -2.89 -14.68
C ALA A 42 -18.41 -2.12 -13.68
N MET A 43 -19.53 -2.72 -13.26
CA MET A 43 -20.42 -2.14 -12.26
C MET A 43 -19.73 -1.92 -10.92
N ARG A 44 -18.94 -2.88 -10.43
CA ARG A 44 -18.15 -2.74 -9.19
C ARG A 44 -17.11 -1.62 -9.30
N GLY A 45 -16.46 -1.50 -10.45
CA GLY A 45 -15.53 -0.43 -10.73
C GLY A 45 -16.20 0.94 -10.67
N GLU A 46 -17.38 1.08 -11.29
CA GLU A 46 -18.15 2.32 -11.26
C GLU A 46 -18.66 2.69 -9.87
N ILE A 47 -19.14 1.71 -9.09
CA ILE A 47 -19.53 1.94 -7.69
C ILE A 47 -18.35 2.47 -6.88
N THR A 48 -17.17 1.84 -7.00
CA THR A 48 -15.96 2.30 -6.32
C THR A 48 -15.58 3.72 -6.74
N ARG A 49 -15.61 4.03 -8.05
CA ARG A 49 -15.33 5.38 -8.55
C ARG A 49 -16.27 6.42 -7.95
N ARG A 50 -17.57 6.12 -7.90
CA ARG A 50 -18.57 7.03 -7.32
C ARG A 50 -18.41 7.18 -5.82
N GLN A 51 -18.13 6.09 -5.10
CA GLN A 51 -17.85 6.14 -3.66
C GLN A 51 -16.59 6.94 -3.34
N LEU A 52 -15.56 6.90 -4.20
CA LEU A 52 -14.38 7.74 -4.08
C LEU A 52 -14.70 9.21 -4.38
N SER A 53 -15.53 9.50 -5.38
CA SER A 53 -15.96 10.88 -5.66
C SER A 53 -16.92 11.43 -4.60
N GLU A 54 -17.80 10.60 -4.03
CA GLU A 54 -18.76 10.96 -2.96
C GLU A 54 -18.05 11.06 -1.60
N GLY A 55 -17.02 10.24 -1.35
CA GLY A 55 -16.08 10.39 -0.24
C GLY A 55 -15.11 11.58 -0.40
N GLY A 56 -15.11 12.19 -1.59
CA GLY A 56 -14.44 13.43 -1.93
C GLY A 56 -12.90 13.39 -1.90
N GLU A 57 -12.30 14.43 -2.49
CA GLU A 57 -10.90 14.80 -2.26
C GLU A 57 -10.50 14.65 -0.79
N SER A 58 -11.42 14.91 0.15
CA SER A 58 -11.28 14.71 1.59
C SER A 58 -10.80 13.31 2.01
N ASN A 59 -11.32 12.22 1.43
CA ASN A 59 -10.85 10.86 1.75
C ASN A 59 -9.44 10.59 1.19
N LEU A 60 -9.15 11.15 0.01
CA LEU A 60 -7.84 11.00 -0.62
C LEU A 60 -6.77 11.84 0.09
N ILE A 61 -7.11 13.08 0.46
CA ILE A 61 -6.30 14.02 1.24
C ILE A 61 -6.02 13.42 2.62
N SER A 62 -7.03 12.89 3.32
CA SER A 62 -6.80 12.26 4.64
C SER A 62 -5.92 11.01 4.56
N LYS A 63 -6.01 10.20 3.50
CA LYS A 63 -5.07 9.09 3.26
C LYS A 63 -3.66 9.60 2.96
N LEU A 64 -3.52 10.69 2.21
CA LEU A 64 -2.24 11.33 1.93
C LEU A 64 -1.63 11.91 3.20
N ASP A 65 -2.41 12.59 4.04
CA ASP A 65 -1.98 13.11 5.34
C ASP A 65 -1.50 11.99 6.25
N ALA A 66 -2.23 10.86 6.30
CA ALA A 66 -1.82 9.69 7.05
C ALA A 66 -0.48 9.11 6.54
N ALA A 67 -0.28 9.07 5.22
CA ALA A 67 0.98 8.62 4.62
C ALA A 67 2.14 9.58 4.93
N LEU A 68 1.92 10.89 4.84
CA LEU A 68 2.92 11.91 5.18
C LEU A 68 3.31 11.86 6.67
N LEU A 69 2.34 11.68 7.57
CA LEU A 69 2.60 11.49 8.99
C LEU A 69 3.39 10.21 9.27
N ALA A 70 3.13 9.13 8.53
CA ALA A 70 3.90 7.90 8.65
C ALA A 70 5.36 8.11 8.22
N LEU A 71 5.59 8.83 7.11
CA LEU A 71 6.94 9.17 6.65
C LEU A 71 7.70 10.04 7.67
N ALA A 72 7.06 11.06 8.25
CA ALA A 72 7.66 11.89 9.29
C ALA A 72 8.01 11.08 10.56
N LYS A 73 7.23 10.04 10.89
CA LYS A 73 7.58 9.11 11.99
C LYS A 73 8.80 8.26 11.64
N ILE A 74 8.89 7.78 10.40
CA ILE A 74 10.04 6.99 9.92
C ILE A 74 11.32 7.83 9.98
N GLU A 75 11.26 9.09 9.58
CA GLU A 75 12.38 10.03 9.68
C GLU A 75 12.92 10.12 11.12
N LYS A 76 12.04 10.40 12.10
CA LYS A 76 12.43 10.45 13.52
C LYS A 76 13.05 9.16 14.03
N ILE A 77 12.54 8.01 13.60
CA ILE A 77 13.10 6.70 13.94
C ILE A 77 14.50 6.56 13.32
N GLY A 78 14.68 6.97 12.07
CA GLY A 78 15.95 6.97 11.37
C GLY A 78 17.01 7.86 12.03
N GLU A 79 16.65 9.07 12.44
CA GLU A 79 17.53 9.98 13.18
C GLU A 79 18.05 9.33 14.46
N ARG A 80 17.14 8.76 15.26
CA ARG A 80 17.47 8.07 16.51
C ARG A 80 18.34 6.83 16.27
N ALA A 81 17.99 6.00 15.29
CA ALA A 81 18.81 4.85 14.93
C ALA A 81 20.22 5.30 14.52
N GLY A 82 20.34 6.39 13.76
CA GLY A 82 21.62 6.95 13.35
C GLY A 82 22.44 7.54 14.50
N THR A 83 21.82 8.09 15.55
CA THR A 83 22.54 8.51 16.77
C THR A 83 23.03 7.33 17.58
N ASP A 84 22.18 6.30 17.74
CA ASP A 84 22.51 5.12 18.52
C ASP A 84 23.66 4.33 17.88
N ILE A 85 23.64 4.19 16.54
CA ILE A 85 24.74 3.57 15.78
C ILE A 85 26.05 4.31 15.98
N ARG A 86 26.04 5.66 15.91
CA ARG A 86 27.25 6.47 16.14
C ARG A 86 27.81 6.26 17.54
N ALA A 87 26.95 6.27 18.57
CA ALA A 87 27.39 6.01 19.94
C ALA A 87 28.04 4.62 20.10
N ILE A 88 27.49 3.59 19.46
CA ILE A 88 28.08 2.24 19.47
C ILE A 88 29.46 2.23 18.79
N VAL A 89 29.59 2.91 17.65
CA VAL A 89 30.86 3.03 16.93
C VAL A 89 31.92 3.76 17.78
N ASP A 90 31.55 4.86 18.42
CA ASP A 90 32.45 5.61 19.30
C ASP A 90 32.94 4.76 20.49
N ILE A 91 32.03 4.00 21.11
CA ILE A 91 32.38 3.06 22.19
C ILE A 91 33.35 1.99 21.68
N ALA A 92 33.09 1.41 20.50
CA ALA A 92 33.96 0.39 19.92
C ALA A 92 35.37 0.94 19.63
N HIS A 93 35.48 2.17 19.12
CA HIS A 93 36.77 2.82 18.90
C HIS A 93 37.53 3.06 20.21
N ALA A 94 36.86 3.60 21.24
CA ALA A 94 37.46 3.84 22.54
C ALA A 94 37.99 2.54 23.18
N GLU A 95 37.22 1.46 23.09
CA GLU A 95 37.60 0.14 23.61
C GLU A 95 38.80 -0.46 22.83
N LEU A 96 38.84 -0.30 21.50
CA LEU A 96 39.98 -0.72 20.69
C LEU A 96 41.26 0.02 21.07
N GLU A 97 41.20 1.35 21.23
CA GLU A 97 42.36 2.14 21.66
C GLU A 97 42.84 1.73 23.06
N ALA A 98 41.91 1.51 24.01
CA ALA A 98 42.26 1.08 25.36
C ALA A 98 43.00 -0.27 25.35
N ARG A 99 42.57 -1.21 24.51
CA ARG A 99 43.24 -2.51 24.32
C ARG A 99 44.62 -2.38 23.69
N GLN A 100 44.78 -1.49 22.71
CA GLN A 100 46.08 -1.22 22.09
C GLN A 100 47.07 -0.63 23.11
N ARG A 101 46.63 0.37 23.90
CA ARG A 101 47.45 0.97 24.98
C ARG A 101 47.82 -0.05 26.06
N LYS A 102 46.92 -0.96 26.41
CA LYS A 102 47.21 -2.03 27.37
C LYS A 102 48.23 -3.03 26.82
N LYS A 103 48.07 -3.46 25.55
CA LYS A 103 49.06 -4.31 24.87
C LYS A 103 50.45 -3.68 24.79
N SER A 104 50.56 -2.39 24.47
CA SER A 104 51.85 -1.70 24.41
C SER A 104 52.51 -1.54 25.78
N LYS A 105 51.70 -1.45 26.85
CA LYS A 105 52.21 -1.33 28.22
C LYS A 105 52.66 -2.66 28.81
N ASP A 106 52.00 -3.76 28.43
CA ASP A 106 52.34 -5.12 28.89
C ASP A 106 53.55 -5.72 28.12
N ASN A 107 54.02 -5.11 27.03
CA ASN A 107 55.17 -5.58 26.24
C ASN A 107 56.09 -4.41 25.79
N PRO A 108 56.88 -3.82 26.70
CA PRO A 108 57.63 -2.58 26.44
C PRO A 108 58.93 -2.75 25.62
N ASP A 109 59.43 -3.99 25.43
CA ASP A 109 60.75 -4.28 24.85
C ASP A 109 60.70 -5.10 23.52
N GLN A 110 59.64 -4.95 22.72
CA GLN A 110 59.63 -5.35 21.29
C GLN A 110 59.56 -4.13 20.37
#